data_AF-A0A932FDM0-F1
#
_entry.id   AF-A0A932FDM0-F1
#
_cell.length_a   1.000
_cell.length_b   1.000
_cell.length_c   1.000
_cell.angle_alpha   90.00
_cell.angle_beta   90.00
_cell.angle_gamma   90.00
#
_symmetry.space_group_name_H-M   'P 1'
#
loop_
_entity.id
_entity.type
_entity.pdbx_description
1 polymer ?
#
loop_
_entity_poly.entity_id
_entity_poly.type
_entity_poly.pdbx_seq_one_letter_code
_entity_poly.pdbx_strand_id
1 'polypeptide(L)' 'MDEDQFPRLDRRAFSVVSSFDEAEREDKEYWLSQTPFARLQYMELLRRINYGSNATDRLQRVLKIAERA' A
#
# COMPACT_ATOMS: atom_id res chain seq x y z
N MET A 1 -5.84 -8.57 -16.65
CA MET A 1 -5.69 -8.32 -15.21
C MET A 1 -6.24 -9.53 -14.53
N ASP A 2 -5.38 -10.30 -13.85
CA ASP A 2 -5.81 -11.54 -13.20
C ASP A 2 -6.48 -11.19 -11.87
N GLU A 3 -7.70 -11.67 -11.65
CA GLU A 3 -8.49 -11.42 -10.44
C GLU A 3 -7.79 -11.91 -9.15
N ASP A 4 -6.86 -12.87 -9.26
CA ASP A 4 -6.13 -13.45 -8.14
C ASP A 4 -5.02 -12.55 -7.54
N GLN A 5 -4.76 -11.38 -8.12
CA GLN A 5 -3.70 -10.48 -7.65
C GLN A 5 -4.08 -9.59 -6.46
N PHE A 6 -5.38 -9.45 -6.16
CA PHE A 6 -5.84 -8.58 -5.08
C PHE A 6 -6.27 -9.38 -3.84
N PRO A 7 -5.83 -8.97 -2.64
CA PRO A 7 -6.25 -9.65 -1.42
C PRO A 7 -7.75 -9.50 -1.22
N ARG A 8 -8.38 -10.57 -0.75
CA ARG A 8 -9.79 -10.53 -0.35
C ARG A 8 -9.94 -9.61 0.85
N LEU A 9 -10.91 -8.69 0.76
CA LEU A 9 -11.23 -7.79 1.87
C LEU A 9 -11.74 -8.58 3.08
N ASP A 10 -11.09 -8.41 4.23
CA ASP A 10 -11.61 -8.89 5.51
C ASP A 10 -12.70 -7.93 6.01
N ARG A 11 -13.96 -8.37 5.89
CA ARG A 11 -15.12 -7.63 6.36
C ARG A 11 -15.32 -7.70 7.87
N ARG A 12 -14.35 -8.19 8.66
CA ARG A 12 -14.38 -8.12 10.13
C ARG A 12 -13.51 -6.99 10.67
N ALA A 13 -12.63 -6.45 9.86
CA ALA A 13 -11.71 -5.38 10.23
C ALA A 13 -12.31 -3.96 10.13
N PHE A 14 -13.62 -3.82 9.87
CA PHE A 14 -14.26 -2.50 9.83
C PHE A 14 -14.61 -2.02 11.24
N SER A 15 -14.38 -0.73 11.50
CA SER A 15 -14.87 -0.02 12.68
C SER A 15 -15.85 1.07 12.27
N VAL A 16 -16.76 1.43 13.18
CA VAL A 16 -17.61 2.61 13.05
C VAL A 16 -17.09 3.65 14.03
N VAL A 17 -16.61 4.76 13.51
CA VAL A 17 -16.12 5.89 14.31
C VAL A 17 -17.16 7.01 14.37
N SER A 18 -17.04 7.87 15.37
CA SER A 18 -17.98 8.97 15.66
C SER A 18 -17.64 10.27 14.94
N SER A 19 -16.43 10.42 14.40
CA SER A 19 -15.98 11.64 13.71
C SER A 19 -14.82 11.38 12.73
N PHE A 20 -14.58 12.31 11.81
CA PHE A 20 -13.43 12.24 10.90
C PHE A 20 -12.08 12.36 11.63
N ASP A 21 -12.01 13.18 12.68
CA ASP A 21 -10.79 13.34 13.50
C ASP A 21 -10.44 12.04 14.24
N GLU A 22 -11.45 11.28 14.66
CA GLU A 22 -11.27 9.96 15.24
C GLU A 22 -10.76 8.94 14.19
N ALA A 23 -11.36 8.92 12.99
CA ALA A 23 -10.87 8.08 11.90
C ALA A 23 -9.40 8.36 11.56
N GLU A 24 -9.03 9.64 11.39
CA GLU A 24 -7.66 10.03 11.05
C GLU A 24 -6.66 9.58 12.13
N ARG A 25 -7.03 9.74 13.41
CA ARG A 25 -6.20 9.31 14.53
C ARG A 25 -6.01 7.79 14.55
N GLU A 26 -7.08 7.01 14.45
CA GLU A 26 -7.04 5.54 14.46
C GLU A 26 -6.24 4.99 13.28
N ASP A 27 -6.46 5.51 12.07
CA ASP A 27 -5.71 5.12 10.87
C ASP A 27 -4.22 5.39 11.04
N LYS A 28 -3.87 6.57 11.56
CA LYS A 28 -2.47 6.94 11.79
C LYS A 28 -1.81 6.03 12.81
N GLU A 29 -2.47 5.74 13.93
CA GLU A 29 -1.97 4.83 14.95
C GLU A 29 -1.76 3.42 14.39
N TYR A 30 -2.73 2.91 13.62
CA TYR A 30 -2.61 1.62 12.93
C TYR A 30 -1.37 1.59 12.03
N TRP A 31 -1.20 2.55 11.13
CA TRP A 31 -0.07 2.56 10.20
C TRP A 31 1.28 2.75 10.90
N LEU A 32 1.34 3.53 11.98
CA LEU A 32 2.55 3.70 12.77
C LEU A 32 2.94 2.45 13.55
N SER A 33 1.96 1.61 13.92
CA SER A 33 2.23 0.31 14.55
C SER A 33 2.81 -0.74 13.59
N GLN A 34 2.67 -0.55 12.27
CA GLN A 34 3.18 -1.47 11.27
C GLN A 34 4.69 -1.33 11.04
N THR A 35 5.34 -2.44 10.69
CA THR A 35 6.75 -2.40 10.29
C THR A 35 6.92 -1.56 9.01
N PRO A 36 8.08 -0.91 8.81
CA PRO A 36 8.37 -0.20 7.56
C PRO A 36 8.18 -1.06 6.32
N PHE A 37 8.58 -2.34 6.38
CA PHE A 37 8.43 -3.27 5.26
C PHE A 37 6.97 -3.57 4.94
N ALA A 38 6.13 -3.82 5.97
CA ALA A 38 4.69 -4.02 5.77
C ALA A 38 4.05 -2.79 5.11
N ARG A 39 4.37 -1.57 5.56
CA ARG A 39 3.88 -0.33 4.94
C ARG A 39 4.24 -0.24 3.46
N LEU A 40 5.48 -0.56 3.09
CA LEU A 40 5.91 -0.57 1.69
C LEU A 40 5.13 -1.58 0.84
N GLN A 41 4.85 -2.77 1.38
CA GLN A 41 4.04 -3.77 0.69
C GLN A 41 2.60 -3.27 0.44
N TYR A 42 1.98 -2.65 1.45
CA TYR A 42 0.65 -2.05 1.30
C TYR A 42 0.65 -0.89 0.29
N MET A 43 1.68 -0.05 0.29
CA MET A 43 1.82 1.02 -0.71
C MET A 43 1.93 0.46 -2.13
N GLU A 44 2.68 -0.61 -2.35
CA GLU A 44 2.78 -1.27 -3.67
C GLU A 44 1.45 -1.89 -4.10
N LEU A 45 0.70 -2.49 -3.17
CA LEU A 45 -0.64 -2.99 -3.45
C LEU A 45 -1.54 -1.85 -3.93
N LEU A 46 -1.59 -0.73 -3.20
CA LEU A 46 -2.37 0.45 -3.58
C LEU A 46 -1.92 1.02 -4.94
N ARG A 47 -0.60 1.03 -5.21
CA ARG A 47 -0.07 1.45 -6.50
C ARG A 47 -0.59 0.58 -7.64
N ARG A 48 -0.61 -0.75 -7.46
CA ARG A 48 -1.13 -1.69 -8.47
C ARG A 48 -2.64 -1.54 -8.67
N ILE A 49 -3.41 -1.35 -7.60
CA ILE A 49 -4.86 -1.10 -7.67
C ILE A 49 -5.14 0.16 -8.50
N ASN A 50 -4.46 1.26 -8.18
CA ASN A 50 -4.78 2.57 -8.76
C ASN A 50 -4.15 2.79 -10.14
N TYR A 51 -2.98 2.21 -10.40
CA TYR A 51 -2.17 2.53 -11.59
C TYR A 51 -1.79 1.30 -12.43
N GLY A 52 -2.14 0.09 -12.01
CA GLY A 52 -1.77 -1.15 -12.68
C GLY A 52 -0.31 -1.56 -12.47
N SER A 53 0.06 -2.76 -12.90
CA SER A 53 1.41 -3.32 -12.72
C SER A 53 2.50 -2.48 -13.39
N ASN A 54 2.18 -1.87 -14.53
CA ASN A 54 3.13 -1.25 -15.46
C ASN A 54 3.33 0.26 -15.23
N ALA A 55 2.77 0.82 -14.15
CA ALA A 55 2.80 2.27 -13.92
C ALA A 55 4.22 2.86 -13.80
N THR A 56 5.20 2.02 -13.43
CA THR A 56 6.59 2.45 -13.25
C THR A 56 7.48 2.18 -14.47
N ASP A 57 6.96 1.54 -15.52
CA ASP A 57 7.74 1.09 -16.67
C ASP A 57 8.38 2.25 -17.45
N ARG A 58 7.77 3.44 -17.39
CA ARG A 58 8.22 4.65 -18.09
C ARG A 58 8.96 5.64 -17.18
N LEU A 59 9.12 5.33 -15.90
CA LEU A 59 9.89 6.20 -14.99
C LEU A 59 11.38 6.07 -15.28
N GLN A 60 12.04 7.18 -15.59
CA GLN A 60 13.49 7.19 -15.80
C GLN A 60 14.22 6.86 -14.50
N ARG A 61 15.03 5.78 -14.51
CA ARG A 61 15.81 5.33 -13.36
C ARG A 61 17.19 5.98 -13.37
N VAL A 62 17.25 7.25 -12.97
CA VAL A 62 18.49 8.04 -12.99
C VAL A 62 19.47 7.61 -11.88
N LEU A 63 18.99 6.96 -10.82
CA LEU A 63 19.79 6.44 -9.70
C LEU A 63 19.53 4.94 -9.47
N LYS A 64 19.91 4.10 -10.43
CA LYS A 64 19.81 2.64 -10.30
C LYS A 64 20.97 2.11 -9.44
N ILE A 65 20.67 1.29 -8.42
CA ILE A 65 21.70 0.52 -7.70
C ILE A 65 22.33 -0.48 -8.67
N ALA A 66 23.64 -0.41 -8.86
CA ALA A 66 24.38 -1.38 -9.65
C ALA A 66 24.76 -2.58 -8.77
N GLU A 67 24.34 -3.78 -9.17
CA GLU A 67 24.83 -5.02 -8.57
C GLU A 67 26.15 -5.41 -9.25
N ARG A 68 27.16 -5.79 -8.44
CA ARG A 68 28.41 -6.36 -8.99
C ARG A 68 28.15 -7.83 -9.35
N ALA A 69 28.60 -8.20 -10.55
CA ALA A 69 28.68 -9.60 -10.99
C ALA A 69 29.72 -10.40 -10.20
#